data_AF-A0A5Q4F2U8-F1
#
_entry.id   AF-A0A5Q4F2U8-F1
#
_cell.length_a   1.000
_cell.length_b   1.000
_cell.length_c   1.000
_cell.angle_alpha   90.00
_cell.angle_beta   90.00
_cell.angle_gamma   90.00
#
_symmetry.space_group_name_H-M   'P 1'
#
loop_
_entity.id
_entity.type
_entity.pdbx_description
1 polymer ?
#
loop_
_entity_poly.entity_id
_entity_poly.type
_entity_poly.pdbx_seq_one_letter_code
_entity_poly.pdbx_strand_id
1 'polypeptide(L)'
;MNSFRVQNPWYVDYLPVTAGGLGLARISVSLAILFFLIPGDGLPHYRFLADLPPGFYSPAPGPMQLLGQFPPFSFFLILHAVILLSAVAMLAGYRTKTSSILCGLAMLLLQGVLFSAGKIDHEIVVPLVPLVMAFSNWGAAWSVDSIRKPSAAEVQSWPLALMALLIGFMMFTAGFPKLLGGWLDPTTQAAQSHVLNQFYGRERQDLLAAFAAGFHSPLLWELLDWGTVLFELLFLVAVFRAAWFRFFLMLAVLFHTGTMLTMNIAFLPNFLAYSLFLNWSSLHGQIVKREPQDTGMAGNKTGRNRIVLYALLLVMLFVLLRWTGSQFGTGSDLQFHEVVLVTASAFYVLITSAASVTRYLINRLP
;
A
#
# COMPACT_ATOMS: atom_id res chain seq x y z
N MET A 1 43.22 0.53 -9.79
CA MET A 1 41.87 1.11 -9.82
C MET A 1 41.28 1.03 -8.43
N ASN A 2 41.32 2.13 -7.68
CA ASN A 2 40.70 2.22 -6.36
C ASN A 2 39.19 2.21 -6.55
N SER A 3 38.54 1.12 -6.17
CA SER A 3 37.08 1.07 -6.08
C SER A 3 36.65 2.20 -5.14
N PHE A 4 35.97 3.21 -5.66
CA PHE A 4 35.16 4.10 -4.83
C PHE A 4 34.15 3.22 -4.10
N ARG A 5 34.49 2.81 -2.86
CA ARG A 5 33.49 2.36 -1.90
C ARG A 5 32.61 3.57 -1.66
N VAL A 6 31.51 3.64 -2.40
CA VAL A 6 30.39 4.49 -2.03
C VAL A 6 30.07 4.08 -0.60
N GLN A 7 30.45 4.93 0.36
CA GLN A 7 30.11 4.75 1.76
C GLN A 7 28.59 4.53 1.81
N ASN A 8 28.18 3.43 2.48
CA ASN A 8 26.83 2.86 2.48
C ASN A 8 25.77 3.91 2.08
N PRO A 9 25.27 3.86 0.84
CA PRO A 9 24.35 4.87 0.40
C PRO A 9 23.10 4.77 1.28
N TRP A 10 22.55 5.93 1.66
CA TRP A 10 21.44 6.11 2.60
C TRP A 10 20.22 5.18 2.38
N TYR A 11 20.09 4.62 1.17
CA TYR A 11 19.05 3.65 0.81
C TYR A 11 19.25 2.23 1.36
N VAL A 12 20.46 1.86 1.81
CA VAL A 12 20.75 0.51 2.34
C VAL A 12 20.22 0.34 3.76
N ASP A 13 20.05 1.43 4.51
CA ASP A 13 19.68 1.40 5.93
C ASP A 13 18.17 1.35 6.19
N TYR A 14 17.34 1.35 5.14
CA TYR A 14 15.88 1.34 5.28
C TYR A 14 15.38 0.11 6.02
N LEU A 15 15.82 -1.09 5.62
CA LEU A 15 15.52 -2.36 6.28
C LEU A 15 16.54 -3.42 5.84
N PRO A 16 16.93 -4.34 6.73
CA PRO A 16 17.64 -5.54 6.32
C PRO A 16 16.72 -6.40 5.45
N VAL A 17 17.06 -6.53 4.17
CA VAL A 17 16.32 -7.38 3.22
C VAL A 17 16.96 -8.76 3.14
N THR A 18 16.12 -9.79 3.10
CA THR A 18 16.51 -11.18 2.86
C THR A 18 15.61 -11.76 1.80
N ALA A 19 16.09 -12.76 1.06
CA ALA A 19 15.27 -13.46 0.05
C ALA A 19 13.97 -14.02 0.66
N GLY A 20 14.07 -14.65 1.84
CA GLY A 20 12.91 -15.19 2.56
C GLY A 20 11.90 -14.11 2.98
N GLY A 21 12.38 -12.97 3.49
CA GLY A 21 11.53 -11.83 3.84
C GLY A 21 10.83 -11.23 2.63
N LEU A 22 11.55 -10.98 1.54
CA LEU A 22 10.95 -10.47 0.30
C LEU A 22 9.95 -11.47 -0.32
N GLY A 23 10.20 -12.78 -0.20
CA GLY A 23 9.26 -13.82 -0.61
C GLY A 23 7.94 -13.77 0.18
N LEU A 24 8.00 -13.55 1.50
CA LEU A 24 6.80 -13.34 2.32
C LEU A 24 6.05 -12.06 1.94
N ALA A 25 6.77 -10.96 1.71
CA ALA A 25 6.19 -9.71 1.25
C ALA A 25 5.45 -9.92 -0.08
N ARG A 26 6.08 -10.60 -1.06
CA ARG A 26 5.47 -10.94 -2.35
C ARG A 26 4.18 -11.73 -2.19
N ILE A 27 4.18 -12.79 -1.37
CA ILE A 27 3.00 -13.62 -1.12
C ILE A 27 1.86 -12.77 -0.54
N SER A 28 2.16 -12.00 0.51
CA SER A 28 1.19 -11.14 1.19
C SER A 28 0.60 -10.09 0.25
N VAL A 29 1.45 -9.40 -0.50
CA VAL A 29 1.05 -8.39 -1.48
C VAL A 29 0.20 -8.99 -2.58
N SER A 30 0.59 -10.13 -3.14
CA SER A 30 -0.17 -10.79 -4.21
C SER A 30 -1.56 -11.20 -3.74
N LEU A 31 -1.66 -11.74 -2.51
CA LEU A 31 -2.95 -12.08 -1.91
C LEU A 31 -3.81 -10.83 -1.66
N ALA A 32 -3.22 -9.74 -1.14
CA ALA A 32 -3.96 -8.50 -0.92
C ALA A 32 -4.49 -7.91 -2.23
N ILE A 33 -3.69 -7.95 -3.31
CA ILE A 33 -4.13 -7.57 -4.65
C ILE A 33 -5.31 -8.44 -5.10
N LEU A 34 -5.16 -9.77 -5.06
CA LEU A 34 -6.18 -10.71 -5.55
C LEU A 34 -7.51 -10.60 -4.80
N PHE A 35 -7.48 -10.32 -3.49
CA PHE A 35 -8.68 -10.28 -2.67
C PHE A 35 -9.32 -8.90 -2.59
N PHE A 36 -8.54 -7.83 -2.49
CA PHE A 36 -9.06 -6.52 -2.08
C PHE A 36 -8.75 -5.38 -3.05
N LEU A 37 -7.66 -5.46 -3.82
CA LEU A 37 -7.11 -4.29 -4.52
C LEU A 37 -7.09 -4.45 -6.04
N ILE A 38 -8.00 -5.27 -6.60
CA ILE A 38 -8.25 -5.25 -8.04
C ILE A 38 -9.08 -3.99 -8.34
N PRO A 39 -8.59 -3.06 -9.19
CA PRO A 39 -9.23 -1.76 -9.35
C PRO A 39 -10.65 -1.84 -9.93
N GLY A 40 -11.51 -0.91 -9.52
CA GLY A 40 -12.80 -0.64 -10.16
C GLY A 40 -13.88 -1.70 -9.94
N ASP A 41 -14.07 -2.17 -8.71
CA ASP A 41 -15.24 -2.94 -8.23
C ASP A 41 -15.70 -4.16 -9.08
N GLY A 42 -14.85 -4.63 -9.98
CA GLY A 42 -15.08 -5.79 -10.85
C GLY A 42 -15.81 -5.49 -12.17
N LEU A 43 -16.28 -6.56 -12.82
CA LEU A 43 -16.82 -6.52 -14.17
C LEU A 43 -18.04 -5.60 -14.37
N PRO A 44 -19.00 -5.48 -13.43
CA PRO A 44 -20.15 -4.59 -13.61
C PRO A 44 -19.75 -3.11 -13.77
N HIS A 45 -18.76 -2.66 -12.99
CA HIS A 45 -18.27 -1.29 -13.08
C HIS A 45 -17.54 -1.03 -14.40
N TYR A 46 -16.75 -1.99 -14.89
CA TYR A 46 -16.13 -1.87 -16.21
C TYR A 46 -17.14 -1.83 -17.35
N ARG A 47 -18.25 -2.57 -17.22
CA ARG A 47 -19.34 -2.52 -18.19
C ARG A 47 -19.97 -1.12 -18.20
N PHE A 48 -20.27 -0.58 -17.02
CA PHE A 48 -20.77 0.78 -16.87
C PHE A 48 -19.84 1.81 -17.55
N LEU A 49 -18.53 1.75 -17.29
CA LEU A 49 -17.56 2.66 -17.91
C LEU A 49 -17.48 2.51 -19.43
N ALA A 50 -17.50 1.28 -19.93
CA ALA A 50 -17.46 1.02 -21.37
C ALA A 50 -18.72 1.53 -22.10
N ASP A 51 -19.84 1.63 -21.39
CA ASP A 51 -21.11 2.13 -21.93
C ASP A 51 -21.27 3.67 -21.75
N LEU A 52 -20.31 4.35 -21.12
CA LEU A 52 -20.36 5.81 -20.95
C LEU A 52 -20.20 6.55 -22.30
N PRO A 53 -20.96 7.63 -22.54
CA PRO A 53 -20.79 8.46 -23.72
C PRO A 53 -19.39 9.09 -23.80
N PRO A 54 -18.82 9.33 -25.00
CA PRO A 54 -17.49 9.93 -25.16
C PRO A 54 -17.30 11.26 -24.42
N GLY A 55 -18.35 12.06 -24.25
CA GLY A 55 -18.30 13.32 -23.50
C GLY A 55 -17.95 13.18 -22.01
N PHE A 56 -18.04 11.98 -21.43
CA PHE A 56 -17.59 11.70 -20.07
C PHE A 56 -16.11 11.31 -19.99
N TYR A 57 -15.44 11.11 -21.14
CA TYR A 57 -14.03 10.77 -21.18
C TYR A 57 -13.15 12.03 -21.12
N SER A 58 -12.67 12.34 -19.93
CA SER A 58 -11.83 13.50 -19.62
C SER A 58 -10.49 13.06 -18.98
N PRO A 59 -9.59 12.42 -19.75
CA PRO A 59 -8.29 11.98 -19.25
C PRO A 59 -7.42 13.16 -18.82
N ALA A 60 -6.70 12.99 -17.71
CA ALA A 60 -5.60 13.88 -17.35
C ALA A 60 -4.49 13.87 -18.43
N PRO A 61 -3.63 14.91 -18.50
CA PRO A 61 -2.50 14.93 -19.42
C PRO A 61 -1.65 13.67 -19.35
N GLY A 62 -1.48 12.97 -20.47
CA GLY A 62 -0.72 11.72 -20.53
C GLY A 62 -1.24 10.72 -21.58
N PRO A 63 -0.78 9.46 -21.52
CA PRO A 63 -1.05 8.46 -22.55
C PRO A 63 -2.53 8.15 -22.78
N MET A 64 -3.40 8.38 -21.78
CA MET A 64 -4.84 8.13 -21.88
C MET A 64 -5.51 9.09 -22.89
N GLN A 65 -4.94 10.27 -23.13
CA GLN A 65 -5.45 11.20 -24.15
C GLN A 65 -5.45 10.60 -25.57
N LEU A 66 -4.61 9.59 -25.83
CA LEU A 66 -4.54 8.94 -27.14
C LEU A 66 -5.76 8.07 -27.47
N LEU A 67 -6.58 7.71 -26.47
CA LEU A 67 -7.75 6.84 -26.67
C LEU A 67 -8.98 7.61 -27.18
N GLY A 68 -9.10 8.90 -26.84
CA GLY A 68 -10.20 9.78 -27.25
C GLY A 68 -11.59 9.46 -26.67
N GLN A 69 -11.81 8.26 -26.14
CA GLN A 69 -13.04 7.79 -25.50
C GLN A 69 -12.76 6.59 -24.59
N PHE A 70 -13.77 6.15 -23.82
CA PHE A 70 -13.65 4.91 -23.06
C PHE A 70 -13.47 3.70 -24.00
N PRO A 71 -12.53 2.79 -23.71
CA PRO A 71 -12.38 1.54 -24.45
C PRO A 71 -13.62 0.64 -24.36
N PRO A 72 -13.82 -0.29 -25.30
CA PRO A 72 -14.91 -1.25 -25.24
C PRO A 72 -14.76 -2.22 -24.04
N PHE A 73 -15.85 -2.85 -23.60
CA PHE A 73 -15.86 -3.78 -22.47
C PHE A 73 -14.82 -4.93 -22.59
N SER A 74 -14.55 -5.41 -23.80
CA SER A 74 -13.53 -6.44 -24.06
C SER A 74 -12.13 -6.01 -23.64
N PHE A 75 -11.78 -4.72 -23.77
CA PHE A 75 -10.51 -4.19 -23.31
C PHE A 75 -10.36 -4.35 -21.79
N PHE A 76 -11.39 -3.95 -21.03
CA PHE A 76 -11.39 -4.11 -19.58
C PHE A 76 -11.33 -5.57 -19.15
N LEU A 77 -12.07 -6.46 -19.83
CA LEU A 77 -12.03 -7.89 -19.56
C LEU A 77 -10.63 -8.48 -19.77
N ILE A 78 -9.96 -8.10 -20.87
CA ILE A 78 -8.59 -8.53 -21.17
C ILE A 78 -7.62 -8.02 -20.10
N LEU A 79 -7.69 -6.73 -19.74
CA LEU A 79 -6.83 -6.17 -18.69
C LEU A 79 -7.06 -6.85 -17.35
N HIS A 80 -8.31 -7.06 -16.95
CA HIS A 80 -8.64 -7.73 -15.71
C HIS A 80 -8.11 -9.17 -15.69
N ALA A 81 -8.25 -9.91 -16.79
CA ALA A 81 -7.67 -11.24 -16.93
C ALA A 81 -6.14 -11.22 -16.83
N VAL A 82 -5.47 -10.25 -17.46
CA VAL A 82 -4.01 -10.08 -17.35
C VAL A 82 -3.60 -9.78 -15.91
N ILE A 83 -4.30 -8.91 -15.20
CA ILE A 83 -4.05 -8.60 -13.79
C ILE A 83 -4.19 -9.87 -12.94
N LEU A 84 -5.30 -10.61 -13.08
CA LEU A 84 -5.53 -11.85 -12.33
C LEU A 84 -4.45 -12.90 -12.59
N LEU A 85 -4.17 -13.21 -13.86
CA LEU A 85 -3.20 -14.24 -14.24
C LEU A 85 -1.79 -13.84 -13.80
N SER A 86 -1.41 -12.57 -13.94
CA SER A 86 -0.11 -12.08 -13.52
C SER A 86 0.03 -12.02 -11.99
N ALA A 87 -1.00 -11.64 -11.25
CA ALA A 87 -1.01 -11.67 -9.78
C ALA A 87 -0.95 -13.10 -9.22
N VAL A 88 -1.66 -14.07 -9.83
CA VAL A 88 -1.54 -15.50 -9.48
C VAL A 88 -0.14 -16.04 -9.80
N ALA A 89 0.42 -15.71 -10.97
CA ALA A 89 1.79 -16.08 -11.32
C ALA A 89 2.81 -15.45 -10.36
N MET A 90 2.61 -14.20 -9.95
CA MET A 90 3.42 -13.50 -8.95
C MET A 90 3.30 -14.16 -7.57
N LEU A 91 2.11 -14.55 -7.13
CA LEU A 91 1.89 -15.29 -5.88
C LEU A 91 2.71 -16.59 -5.85
N ALA A 92 2.58 -17.39 -6.90
CA ALA A 92 3.36 -18.62 -7.08
C ALA A 92 4.87 -18.36 -7.26
N GLY A 93 5.24 -17.12 -7.60
CA GLY A 93 6.61 -16.75 -7.94
C GLY A 93 7.09 -17.46 -9.21
N TYR A 94 6.23 -17.49 -10.22
CA TYR A 94 6.52 -17.95 -11.56
C TYR A 94 6.82 -16.77 -12.47
N ARG A 95 8.02 -16.77 -13.08
CA ARG A 95 8.55 -15.65 -13.88
C ARG A 95 8.36 -14.31 -13.14
N THR A 96 8.71 -14.30 -11.85
CA THR A 96 8.34 -13.30 -10.84
C THR A 96 8.55 -11.88 -11.34
N LYS A 97 9.70 -11.56 -11.95
CA LYS A 97 9.96 -10.23 -12.51
C LYS A 97 8.95 -9.85 -13.60
N THR A 98 8.72 -10.74 -14.56
CA THR A 98 7.79 -10.51 -15.67
C THR A 98 6.35 -10.43 -15.19
N SER A 99 5.92 -11.35 -14.30
CA SER A 99 4.56 -11.33 -13.75
C SER A 99 4.31 -10.08 -12.91
N SER A 100 5.28 -9.62 -12.11
CA SER A 100 5.17 -8.37 -11.36
C SER A 100 5.08 -7.14 -12.28
N ILE A 101 5.91 -7.05 -13.33
CA ILE A 101 5.84 -5.94 -14.32
C ILE A 101 4.49 -5.94 -15.04
N LEU A 102 4.03 -7.10 -15.53
CA LEU A 102 2.74 -7.22 -16.22
C LEU A 102 1.58 -6.82 -15.31
N CYS A 103 1.60 -7.27 -14.04
CA CYS A 103 0.59 -6.90 -13.05
C CYS A 103 0.56 -5.38 -12.84
N GLY A 104 1.72 -4.78 -12.56
CA GLY A 104 1.81 -3.33 -12.31
C GLY A 104 1.40 -2.49 -13.51
N LEU A 105 1.87 -2.82 -14.72
CA LEU A 105 1.52 -2.08 -15.94
C LEU A 105 0.03 -2.24 -16.30
N ALA A 106 -0.53 -3.44 -16.17
CA ALA A 106 -1.95 -3.66 -16.46
C ALA A 106 -2.85 -2.93 -15.46
N MET A 107 -2.49 -2.91 -14.17
CA MET A 107 -3.20 -2.13 -13.14
C MET A 107 -3.07 -0.63 -13.39
N LEU A 108 -1.88 -0.13 -13.75
CA LEU A 108 -1.67 1.28 -14.07
C LEU A 108 -2.49 1.74 -15.28
N LEU A 109 -2.53 0.91 -16.32
CA LEU A 109 -3.33 1.16 -17.51
C LEU A 109 -4.83 1.16 -17.18
N LEU A 110 -5.29 0.18 -16.40
CA LEU A 110 -6.68 0.13 -15.94
C LEU A 110 -7.04 1.40 -15.16
N GLN A 111 -6.26 1.76 -14.14
CA GLN A 111 -6.49 2.97 -13.35
C GLN A 111 -6.45 4.25 -14.18
N GLY A 112 -5.55 4.37 -15.16
CA GLY A 112 -5.53 5.50 -16.09
C GLY A 112 -6.85 5.69 -16.82
N VAL A 113 -7.47 4.59 -17.27
CA VAL A 113 -8.80 4.63 -17.90
C VAL A 113 -9.89 4.96 -16.88
N LEU A 114 -9.86 4.36 -15.67
CA LEU A 114 -10.83 4.67 -14.60
C LEU A 114 -10.82 6.16 -14.25
N PHE A 115 -9.64 6.76 -14.09
CA PHE A 115 -9.48 8.17 -13.74
C PHE A 115 -9.83 9.14 -14.87
N SER A 116 -9.98 8.63 -16.09
CA SER A 116 -10.49 9.43 -17.21
C SER A 116 -11.98 9.76 -17.07
N ALA A 117 -12.67 9.23 -16.06
CA ALA A 117 -14.02 9.68 -15.67
C ALA A 117 -14.03 10.99 -14.84
N GLY A 118 -12.86 11.62 -14.63
CA GLY A 118 -12.74 12.91 -13.94
C GLY A 118 -12.53 12.82 -12.42
N LYS A 119 -12.52 11.62 -11.84
CA LYS A 119 -12.14 11.38 -10.44
C LYS A 119 -10.75 10.76 -10.40
N ILE A 120 -9.81 11.43 -9.74
CA ILE A 120 -8.47 10.89 -9.47
C ILE A 120 -8.46 10.45 -8.00
N ASP A 121 -8.27 9.15 -7.77
CA ASP A 121 -8.13 8.59 -6.43
C ASP A 121 -6.65 8.28 -6.11
N HIS A 122 -6.34 8.05 -4.84
CA HIS A 122 -4.99 7.82 -4.34
C HIS A 122 -4.47 6.37 -4.57
N GLU A 123 -5.10 5.62 -5.47
CA GLU A 123 -4.81 4.19 -5.68
C GLU A 123 -3.57 3.92 -6.54
N ILE A 124 -2.92 4.95 -7.08
CA ILE A 124 -1.75 4.82 -7.97
C ILE A 124 -0.56 4.12 -7.28
N VAL A 125 -0.54 4.06 -5.96
CA VAL A 125 0.52 3.34 -5.23
C VAL A 125 0.45 1.81 -5.45
N VAL A 126 -0.75 1.26 -5.67
CA VAL A 126 -0.96 -0.18 -5.82
C VAL A 126 -0.22 -0.75 -7.05
N PRO A 127 -0.35 -0.21 -8.28
CA PRO A 127 0.41 -0.71 -9.42
C PRO A 127 1.92 -0.50 -9.29
N LEU A 128 2.36 0.53 -8.54
CA LEU A 128 3.79 0.81 -8.34
C LEU A 128 4.48 -0.27 -7.51
N VAL A 129 3.78 -0.87 -6.54
CA VAL A 129 4.33 -1.94 -5.69
C VAL A 129 4.89 -3.10 -6.52
N PRO A 130 4.10 -3.85 -7.33
CA PRO A 130 4.65 -4.95 -8.11
C PRO A 130 5.62 -4.44 -9.19
N LEU A 131 5.37 -3.28 -9.80
CA LEU A 131 6.25 -2.74 -10.84
C LEU A 131 7.68 -2.48 -10.34
N VAL A 132 7.82 -1.80 -9.20
CA VAL A 132 9.13 -1.48 -8.61
C VAL A 132 9.74 -2.72 -7.95
N MET A 133 8.95 -3.49 -7.20
CA MET A 133 9.46 -4.66 -6.49
C MET A 133 9.87 -5.81 -7.42
N ALA A 134 9.44 -5.81 -8.69
CA ALA A 134 9.95 -6.70 -9.73
C ALA A 134 11.49 -6.71 -9.85
N PHE A 135 12.14 -5.60 -9.47
CA PHE A 135 13.59 -5.41 -9.53
C PHE A 135 14.31 -5.71 -8.19
N SER A 136 13.57 -6.04 -7.13
CA SER A 136 14.13 -6.40 -5.81
C SER A 136 14.64 -7.84 -5.75
N ASN A 137 14.29 -8.63 -6.76
CA ASN A 137 14.43 -10.08 -6.76
C ASN A 137 13.64 -10.76 -5.63
N TRP A 138 12.43 -10.27 -5.31
CA TRP A 138 11.50 -10.91 -4.36
C TRP A 138 10.97 -12.29 -4.78
N GLY A 139 11.42 -12.79 -5.93
CA GLY A 139 11.27 -14.18 -6.38
C GLY A 139 12.40 -15.11 -5.91
N ALA A 140 13.42 -14.62 -5.21
CA ALA A 140 14.60 -15.41 -4.83
C ALA A 140 14.31 -16.53 -3.81
N ALA A 141 13.20 -16.47 -3.08
CA ALA A 141 12.78 -17.52 -2.16
C ALA A 141 11.29 -17.81 -2.29
N TRP A 142 10.92 -19.04 -1.87
CA TRP A 142 9.53 -19.49 -1.78
C TRP A 142 8.76 -19.28 -3.09
N SER A 143 9.40 -19.58 -4.21
CA SER A 143 8.89 -19.33 -5.56
C SER A 143 9.15 -20.54 -6.46
N VAL A 144 8.38 -20.66 -7.53
CA VAL A 144 8.67 -21.61 -8.60
C VAL A 144 10.03 -21.30 -9.24
N ASP A 145 10.37 -20.02 -9.39
CA ASP A 145 11.64 -19.59 -9.97
C ASP A 145 12.85 -20.05 -9.15
N SER A 146 12.79 -19.96 -7.81
CA SER A 146 13.87 -20.36 -6.90
C SER A 146 14.07 -21.87 -6.87
N ILE A 147 13.00 -22.64 -7.11
CA ILE A 147 13.08 -24.11 -7.26
C ILE A 147 13.77 -24.48 -8.57
N ARG A 148 13.44 -23.79 -9.67
CA ARG A 148 13.97 -24.09 -11.01
C ARG A 148 15.42 -23.63 -11.19
N LYS A 149 15.75 -22.47 -10.61
CA LYS A 149 17.07 -21.86 -10.67
C LYS A 149 17.48 -21.45 -9.26
N PRO A 150 17.96 -22.40 -8.44
CA PRO A 150 18.55 -22.09 -7.14
C PRO A 150 19.92 -21.43 -7.33
N SER A 151 19.95 -20.25 -7.97
CA SER A 151 21.12 -19.37 -7.96
C SER A 151 20.98 -18.38 -6.81
N ALA A 152 22.08 -18.06 -6.13
CA ALA A 152 22.17 -17.06 -5.05
C ALA A 152 21.98 -15.65 -5.60
N ALA A 153 20.88 -15.43 -6.32
CA ALA A 153 20.61 -14.16 -6.96
C ALA A 153 20.44 -13.13 -5.85
N GLU A 154 21.38 -12.19 -5.81
CA GLU A 154 21.43 -11.16 -4.78
C GLU A 154 20.12 -10.38 -4.77
N VAL A 155 19.53 -10.27 -3.57
CA VAL A 155 18.37 -9.39 -3.37
C VAL A 155 18.82 -7.95 -3.41
N GLN A 156 17.98 -7.09 -3.99
CA GLN A 156 18.28 -5.68 -4.15
C GLN A 156 17.39 -4.86 -3.22
N SER A 157 18.01 -3.98 -2.41
CA SER A 157 17.29 -3.11 -1.48
C SER A 157 16.85 -1.78 -2.10
N TRP A 158 17.53 -1.31 -3.15
CA TRP A 158 17.21 -0.03 -3.80
C TRP A 158 15.75 0.12 -4.26
N PRO A 159 15.00 -0.93 -4.67
CA PRO A 159 13.59 -0.77 -5.03
C PRO A 159 12.71 -0.35 -3.84
N LEU A 160 13.05 -0.76 -2.61
CA LEU A 160 12.34 -0.27 -1.41
C LEU A 160 12.62 1.21 -1.18
N ALA A 161 13.84 1.68 -1.44
CA ALA A 161 14.15 3.10 -1.34
C ALA A 161 13.47 3.92 -2.44
N LEU A 162 13.36 3.37 -3.66
CA LEU A 162 12.55 3.98 -4.70
C LEU A 162 11.08 4.03 -4.29
N MET A 163 10.52 2.96 -3.69
CA MET A 163 9.17 2.98 -3.14
C MET A 163 9.01 4.04 -2.03
N ALA A 164 10.00 4.20 -1.15
CA ALA A 164 9.98 5.22 -0.11
C ALA A 164 9.92 6.63 -0.71
N LEU A 165 10.73 6.88 -1.75
CA LEU A 165 10.73 8.14 -2.49
C LEU A 165 9.39 8.39 -3.19
N LEU A 166 8.84 7.38 -3.87
CA LEU A 166 7.55 7.49 -4.54
C LEU A 166 6.41 7.77 -3.55
N ILE A 167 6.38 7.08 -2.40
CA ILE A 167 5.39 7.35 -1.33
C ILE A 167 5.57 8.77 -0.78
N GLY A 168 6.81 9.18 -0.48
CA GLY A 168 7.08 10.54 0.02
C GLY A 168 6.69 11.61 -1.00
N PHE A 169 6.93 11.37 -2.29
CA PHE A 169 6.52 12.27 -3.37
C PHE A 169 4.99 12.31 -3.54
N MET A 170 4.31 11.17 -3.42
CA MET A 170 2.84 11.12 -3.41
C MET A 170 2.24 11.92 -2.25
N MET A 171 2.81 11.81 -1.04
CA MET A 171 2.38 12.63 0.10
C MET A 171 2.66 14.12 -0.13
N PHE A 172 3.85 14.45 -0.62
CA PHE A 172 4.19 15.83 -0.95
C PHE A 172 3.23 16.44 -1.97
N THR A 173 2.88 15.70 -3.03
CA THR A 173 1.93 16.15 -4.05
C THR A 173 0.49 16.19 -3.56
N ALA A 174 0.15 15.51 -2.45
CA ALA A 174 -1.13 15.69 -1.77
C ALA A 174 -1.15 16.96 -0.89
N GLY A 175 -0.03 17.30 -0.24
CA GLY A 175 0.10 18.47 0.63
C GLY A 175 0.34 19.78 -0.11
N PHE A 176 1.02 19.73 -1.26
CA PHE A 176 1.36 20.94 -2.02
C PHE A 176 0.12 21.73 -2.51
N PRO A 177 -0.92 21.09 -3.08
CA PRO A 177 -2.16 21.79 -3.40
C PRO A 177 -2.89 22.33 -2.17
N LYS A 178 -2.79 21.67 -1.00
CA LYS A 178 -3.40 22.16 0.25
C LYS A 178 -2.74 23.44 0.73
N LEU A 179 -1.40 23.48 0.68
CA LEU A 179 -0.62 24.68 0.98
C LEU A 179 -1.03 25.85 0.07
N LEU A 180 -1.13 25.62 -1.24
CA LEU A 180 -1.53 26.65 -2.19
C LEU A 180 -3.02 27.02 -2.11
N GLY A 181 -3.86 26.08 -1.70
CA GLY A 181 -5.32 26.21 -1.63
C GLY A 181 -5.84 26.90 -0.38
N GLY A 182 -4.96 27.48 0.44
CA GLY A 182 -5.37 28.26 1.62
C GLY A 182 -5.71 27.44 2.86
N TRP A 183 -5.26 26.18 2.97
CA TRP A 183 -5.51 25.36 4.17
C TRP A 183 -4.93 25.97 5.46
N LEU A 184 -3.95 26.87 5.35
CA LEU A 184 -3.31 27.51 6.50
C LEU A 184 -3.89 28.90 6.79
N ASP A 185 -5.04 29.26 6.20
CA ASP A 185 -5.77 30.48 6.55
C ASP A 185 -6.56 30.25 7.85
N PRO A 186 -6.18 30.89 8.97
CA PRO A 186 -6.79 30.65 10.28
C PRO A 186 -8.24 31.16 10.38
N THR A 187 -8.71 31.89 9.38
CA THR A 187 -10.12 32.30 9.28
C THR A 187 -11.01 31.18 8.71
N THR A 188 -10.40 30.11 8.19
CA THR A 188 -11.06 28.91 7.67
C THR A 188 -10.64 27.68 8.45
N GLN A 189 -11.38 26.58 8.33
CA GLN A 189 -11.03 25.28 8.92
C GLN A 189 -11.22 24.18 7.86
N ALA A 190 -10.19 23.92 7.06
CA ALA A 190 -10.27 23.05 5.90
C ALA A 190 -10.57 21.59 6.27
N ALA A 191 -9.90 21.05 7.29
CA ALA A 191 -10.12 19.70 7.81
C ALA A 191 -11.55 19.53 8.32
N GLN A 192 -12.07 20.53 9.05
CA GLN A 192 -13.45 20.52 9.51
C GLN A 192 -14.42 20.53 8.32
N SER A 193 -14.19 21.41 7.33
CA SER A 193 -14.98 21.49 6.11
C SER A 193 -15.00 20.15 5.37
N HIS A 194 -13.85 19.46 5.29
CA HIS A 194 -13.77 18.11 4.74
C HIS A 194 -14.60 17.10 5.54
N VAL A 195 -14.52 17.08 6.88
CA VAL A 195 -15.37 16.21 7.72
C VAL A 195 -16.85 16.48 7.45
N LEU A 196 -17.28 17.74 7.47
CA LEU A 196 -18.67 18.12 7.25
C LEU A 196 -19.15 17.76 5.84
N ASN A 197 -18.31 17.96 4.81
CA ASN A 197 -18.63 17.57 3.45
C ASN A 197 -18.76 16.04 3.28
N GLN A 198 -17.93 15.25 3.97
CA GLN A 198 -18.12 13.79 3.97
C GLN A 198 -19.40 13.39 4.71
N PHE A 199 -19.65 13.97 5.88
CA PHE A 199 -20.78 13.61 6.73
C PHE A 199 -22.13 14.00 6.11
N TYR A 200 -22.27 15.26 5.67
CA TYR A 200 -23.53 15.79 5.12
C TYR A 200 -23.62 15.68 3.60
N GLY A 201 -22.52 15.90 2.87
CA GLY A 201 -22.52 15.90 1.40
C GLY A 201 -22.36 14.52 0.76
N ARG A 202 -21.72 13.58 1.46
CA ARG A 202 -21.52 12.19 0.99
C ARG A 202 -22.24 11.16 1.86
N GLU A 203 -22.98 11.61 2.88
CA GLU A 203 -23.74 10.76 3.81
C GLU A 203 -22.85 9.70 4.50
N ARG A 204 -21.57 10.00 4.70
CA ARG A 204 -20.60 9.14 5.40
C ARG A 204 -20.72 9.34 6.91
N GLN A 205 -21.60 8.55 7.54
CA GLN A 205 -22.00 8.74 8.94
C GLN A 205 -21.63 7.57 9.88
N ASP A 206 -20.79 6.63 9.43
CA ASP A 206 -20.36 5.48 10.22
C ASP A 206 -19.27 5.84 11.25
N LEU A 207 -18.98 4.90 12.17
CA LEU A 207 -17.86 4.97 13.13
C LEU A 207 -17.87 6.24 13.99
N LEU A 208 -16.82 7.08 13.93
CA LEU A 208 -16.69 8.31 14.70
C LEU A 208 -17.08 9.56 13.90
N ALA A 209 -17.70 9.41 12.72
CA ALA A 209 -18.02 10.55 11.85
C ALA A 209 -19.01 11.52 12.53
N ALA A 210 -20.05 11.01 13.19
CA ALA A 210 -21.00 11.85 13.93
C ALA A 210 -20.34 12.61 15.10
N PHE A 211 -19.43 11.96 15.82
CA PHE A 211 -18.65 12.60 16.88
C PHE A 211 -17.77 13.74 16.32
N ALA A 212 -17.07 13.48 15.21
CA ALA A 212 -16.22 14.49 14.58
C ALA A 212 -17.03 15.67 14.02
N ALA A 213 -18.18 15.42 13.40
CA ALA A 213 -19.07 16.45 12.86
C ALA A 213 -19.67 17.35 13.95
N GLY A 214 -19.96 16.78 15.13
CA GLY A 214 -20.45 17.53 16.30
C GLY A 214 -19.35 18.23 17.11
N PHE A 215 -18.08 18.07 16.75
CA PHE A 215 -16.97 18.62 17.52
C PHE A 215 -16.65 20.07 17.12
N HIS A 216 -16.79 20.99 18.08
CA HIS A 216 -16.64 22.43 17.86
C HIS A 216 -15.44 23.00 18.62
N SER A 217 -14.25 22.93 18.03
CA SER A 217 -13.05 23.61 18.54
C SER A 217 -12.23 24.19 17.38
N PRO A 218 -12.32 25.51 17.12
CA PRO A 218 -11.54 26.14 16.05
C PRO A 218 -10.04 25.90 16.20
N LEU A 219 -9.52 25.94 17.43
CA LEU A 219 -8.12 25.67 17.71
C LEU A 219 -7.70 24.25 17.29
N LEU A 220 -8.49 23.22 17.60
CA LEU A 220 -8.13 21.86 17.22
C LEU A 220 -8.16 21.69 15.70
N TRP A 221 -9.18 22.24 15.03
CA TRP A 221 -9.30 22.16 13.58
C TRP A 221 -8.14 22.86 12.87
N GLU A 222 -7.73 24.03 13.36
CA GLU A 222 -6.54 24.72 12.87
C GLU A 222 -5.27 23.89 13.07
N LEU A 223 -5.09 23.29 14.26
CA LEU A 223 -3.95 22.40 14.51
C LEU A 223 -3.94 21.18 13.56
N LEU A 224 -5.12 20.67 13.18
CA LEU A 224 -5.24 19.58 12.21
C LEU A 224 -4.92 20.04 10.78
N ASP A 225 -5.28 21.27 10.40
CA ASP A 225 -4.94 21.85 9.10
C ASP A 225 -3.43 22.00 8.94
N TRP A 226 -2.79 22.69 9.89
CA TRP A 226 -1.33 22.82 9.94
C TRP A 226 -0.64 21.46 10.02
N GLY A 227 -1.15 20.57 10.89
CA GLY A 227 -0.61 19.23 11.07
C GLY A 227 -0.64 18.42 9.77
N THR A 228 -1.76 18.46 9.04
CA THR A 228 -1.95 17.74 7.76
C THR A 228 -1.00 18.27 6.69
N VAL A 229 -0.94 19.59 6.49
CA VAL A 229 -0.07 20.19 5.47
C VAL A 229 1.41 19.92 5.78
N LEU A 230 1.85 20.13 7.02
CA LEU A 230 3.24 19.88 7.42
C LEU A 230 3.60 18.39 7.30
N PHE A 231 2.72 17.49 7.75
CA PHE A 231 2.94 16.05 7.65
C PHE A 231 3.14 15.61 6.20
N GLU A 232 2.25 16.03 5.29
CA GLU A 232 2.30 15.64 3.88
C GLU A 232 3.55 16.22 3.17
N LEU A 233 3.88 17.50 3.41
CA LEU A 233 5.06 18.13 2.80
C LEU A 233 6.38 17.58 3.32
N LEU A 234 6.50 17.39 4.64
CA LEU A 234 7.73 16.91 5.26
C LEU A 234 7.97 15.41 5.04
N PHE A 235 6.97 14.66 4.57
CA PHE A 235 7.13 13.24 4.25
C PHE A 235 8.25 13.00 3.24
N LEU A 236 8.34 13.82 2.19
CA LEU A 236 9.39 13.71 1.18
C LEU A 236 10.79 13.94 1.79
N VAL A 237 10.91 14.89 2.72
CA VAL A 237 12.15 15.14 3.45
C VAL A 237 12.51 13.97 4.37
N ALA A 238 11.50 13.32 4.97
CA ALA A 238 11.70 12.16 5.84
C ALA A 238 12.37 10.97 5.11
N VAL A 239 12.23 10.87 3.78
CA VAL A 239 12.88 9.86 2.93
C VAL A 239 14.40 10.01 2.85
N PHE A 240 15.01 11.05 3.43
CA PHE A 240 16.48 11.10 3.47
C PHE A 240 17.08 10.43 4.71
N ARG A 241 16.25 10.04 5.70
CA ARG A 241 16.71 9.35 6.91
C ARG A 241 15.74 8.24 7.30
N ALA A 242 16.21 7.00 7.33
CA ALA A 242 15.38 5.82 7.62
C ALA A 242 14.56 5.95 8.93
N ALA A 243 15.14 6.52 9.98
CA ALA A 243 14.44 6.75 11.25
C ALA A 243 13.26 7.74 11.10
N TRP A 244 13.46 8.83 10.35
CA TRP A 244 12.41 9.82 10.08
C TRP A 244 11.33 9.21 9.20
N PHE A 245 11.72 8.53 8.11
CA PHE A 245 10.76 7.87 7.24
C PHE A 245 9.89 6.84 7.98
N ARG A 246 10.48 6.00 8.84
CA ARG A 246 9.70 5.04 9.66
C ARG A 246 8.75 5.74 10.62
N PHE A 247 9.17 6.85 11.22
CA PHE A 247 8.30 7.67 12.05
C PHE A 247 7.14 8.27 11.23
N PHE A 248 7.41 8.81 10.05
CA PHE A 248 6.40 9.34 9.15
C PHE A 248 5.45 8.25 8.61
N LEU A 249 5.93 7.03 8.36
CA LEU A 249 5.07 5.89 8.04
C LEU A 249 4.12 5.53 9.20
N MET A 250 4.61 5.57 10.45
CA MET A 250 3.75 5.40 11.62
C MET A 250 2.68 6.50 11.65
N LEU A 251 3.07 7.77 11.47
CA LEU A 251 2.11 8.87 11.39
C LEU A 251 1.13 8.69 10.24
N ALA A 252 1.56 8.19 9.08
CA ALA A 252 0.69 7.89 7.94
C ALA A 252 -0.37 6.86 8.31
N VAL A 253 0.03 5.77 8.96
CA VAL A 253 -0.92 4.73 9.41
C VAL A 253 -1.94 5.32 10.37
N LEU A 254 -1.53 6.15 11.32
CA LEU A 254 -2.45 6.81 12.26
C LEU A 254 -3.33 7.85 11.57
N PHE A 255 -2.78 8.65 10.67
CA PHE A 255 -3.49 9.66 9.90
C PHE A 255 -4.62 9.03 9.07
N HIS A 256 -4.32 8.02 8.25
CA HIS A 256 -5.32 7.35 7.43
C HIS A 256 -6.32 6.51 8.25
N THR A 257 -5.91 6.03 9.43
CA THR A 257 -6.87 5.43 10.38
C THR A 257 -7.82 6.49 10.93
N GLY A 258 -7.30 7.68 11.26
CA GLY A 258 -8.09 8.84 11.64
C GLY A 258 -9.10 9.22 10.57
N THR A 259 -8.68 9.35 9.31
CA THR A 259 -9.61 9.66 8.19
C THR A 259 -10.67 8.59 8.01
N MET A 260 -10.33 7.31 8.18
CA MET A 260 -11.33 6.24 8.12
C MET A 260 -12.34 6.36 9.28
N LEU A 261 -11.87 6.63 10.49
CA LEU A 261 -12.75 6.74 11.67
C LEU A 261 -13.66 7.98 11.61
N THR A 262 -13.16 9.13 11.17
CA THR A 262 -13.89 10.41 11.23
C THR A 262 -14.53 10.84 9.92
N MET A 263 -14.05 10.34 8.78
CA MET A 263 -14.53 10.70 7.44
C MET A 263 -15.05 9.50 6.65
N ASN A 264 -14.96 8.28 7.20
CA ASN A 264 -15.24 7.00 6.51
C ASN A 264 -14.51 6.84 5.17
N ILE A 265 -13.30 7.39 5.07
CA ILE A 265 -12.41 7.20 3.92
C ILE A 265 -11.31 6.24 4.31
N ALA A 266 -11.39 5.02 3.80
CA ALA A 266 -10.30 4.05 3.93
C ALA A 266 -9.28 4.23 2.80
N PHE A 267 -8.00 4.22 3.17
CA PHE A 267 -6.89 4.24 2.22
C PHE A 267 -6.17 2.90 2.21
N LEU A 268 -6.92 1.79 2.18
CA LEU A 268 -6.36 0.43 2.17
C LEU A 268 -5.23 0.23 1.11
N PRO A 269 -5.33 0.79 -0.12
CA PRO A 269 -4.22 0.86 -1.07
C PRO A 269 -2.87 1.31 -0.49
N ASN A 270 -2.88 2.34 0.36
CA ASN A 270 -1.67 2.90 0.97
C ASN A 270 -1.06 1.94 1.98
N PHE A 271 -1.90 1.21 2.73
CA PHE A 271 -1.44 0.22 3.71
C PHE A 271 -0.70 -0.95 3.04
N LEU A 272 -1.08 -1.35 1.84
CA LEU A 272 -0.31 -2.30 1.04
C LEU A 272 1.12 -1.80 0.82
N ALA A 273 1.27 -0.54 0.40
CA ALA A 273 2.57 0.05 0.15
C ALA A 273 3.39 0.22 1.43
N TYR A 274 2.76 0.63 2.54
CA TYR A 274 3.41 0.72 3.85
C TYR A 274 3.87 -0.65 4.35
N SER A 275 3.13 -1.71 4.02
CA SER A 275 3.48 -3.07 4.44
C SER A 275 4.84 -3.52 3.89
N LEU A 276 5.31 -2.96 2.77
CA LEU A 276 6.66 -3.24 2.24
C LEU A 276 7.77 -2.89 3.23
N PHE A 277 7.51 -1.97 4.15
CA PHE A 277 8.45 -1.50 5.17
C PHE A 277 8.29 -2.19 6.52
N LEU A 278 7.54 -3.30 6.57
CA LEU A 278 7.58 -4.21 7.71
C LEU A 278 8.91 -4.98 7.74
N ASN A 279 9.32 -5.42 8.93
CA ASN A 279 10.52 -6.24 9.08
C ASN A 279 10.24 -7.70 8.66
N TRP A 280 10.03 -7.89 7.36
CA TRP A 280 9.73 -9.19 6.75
C TRP A 280 10.82 -10.23 7.00
N SER A 281 12.09 -9.79 7.06
CA SER A 281 13.22 -10.66 7.40
C SER A 281 13.11 -11.23 8.82
N SER A 282 12.70 -10.40 9.79
CA SER A 282 12.43 -10.88 11.16
C SER A 282 11.22 -11.81 11.20
N LEU A 283 10.11 -11.44 10.55
CA LEU A 283 8.91 -12.29 10.48
C LEU A 283 9.22 -13.66 9.86
N HIS A 284 9.98 -13.67 8.77
CA HIS A 284 10.46 -14.90 8.14
C HIS A 284 11.27 -15.76 9.12
N GLY A 285 12.22 -15.17 9.84
CA GLY A 285 13.02 -15.88 10.86
C GLY A 285 12.18 -16.45 12.00
N GLN A 286 11.09 -15.78 12.38
CA GLN A 286 10.14 -16.27 13.40
C GLN A 286 9.33 -17.47 12.87
N ILE A 287 8.85 -17.41 11.63
CA ILE A 287 8.06 -18.49 11.00
C ILE A 287 8.92 -19.74 10.80
N VAL A 288 10.11 -19.60 10.22
CA VAL A 288 10.97 -20.75 9.88
C VAL A 288 11.71 -21.27 11.13
N LYS A 289 11.79 -20.49 12.22
CA LYS A 289 12.73 -20.66 13.36
C LYS A 289 14.18 -20.64 12.85
N ARG A 290 15.14 -20.23 13.70
CA ARG A 290 16.58 -20.19 13.35
C ARG A 290 17.11 -21.60 13.05
N GLU A 291 16.80 -22.16 11.89
CA GLU A 291 17.61 -23.24 11.32
C GLU A 291 18.93 -22.61 10.84
N PRO A 292 20.08 -23.29 11.06
CA PRO A 292 21.38 -22.76 10.69
C PRO A 292 21.40 -22.39 9.20
N GLN A 293 21.92 -21.20 8.90
CA GLN A 293 21.94 -20.55 7.59
C GLN A 293 22.69 -21.34 6.49
N ASP A 294 23.23 -22.53 6.80
CA ASP A 294 24.18 -23.27 5.97
C ASP A 294 23.59 -24.37 5.09
N THR A 295 22.28 -24.62 5.11
CA THR A 295 21.68 -25.53 4.11
C THR A 295 21.09 -24.70 2.97
N GLY A 296 21.67 -24.85 1.78
CA GLY A 296 21.40 -24.01 0.60
C GLY A 296 19.92 -23.81 0.25
N MET A 297 19.66 -22.82 -0.61
CA MET A 297 18.36 -22.21 -0.96
C MET A 297 17.21 -23.15 -1.35
N ALA A 298 17.44 -24.45 -1.50
CA ALA A 298 16.39 -25.46 -1.46
C ALA A 298 16.02 -25.74 0.01
N GLY A 299 15.34 -24.78 0.65
CA GLY A 299 14.99 -24.84 2.07
C GLY A 299 14.46 -26.21 2.49
N ASN A 300 14.91 -26.66 3.67
CA ASN A 300 14.45 -27.90 4.31
C ASN A 300 12.91 -28.04 4.19
N LYS A 301 12.41 -29.27 3.94
CA LYS A 301 10.97 -29.58 3.76
C LYS A 301 10.10 -28.91 4.84
N THR A 302 10.62 -28.82 6.07
CA THR A 302 9.97 -28.16 7.22
C THR A 302 9.71 -26.68 6.99
N GLY A 303 10.69 -25.91 6.50
CA GLY A 303 10.53 -24.48 6.22
C GLY A 303 9.47 -24.23 5.15
N ARG A 304 9.50 -25.02 4.07
CA ARG A 304 8.50 -24.95 2.98
C ARG A 304 7.08 -25.15 3.48
N ASN A 305 6.85 -26.15 4.33
CA ASN A 305 5.51 -26.43 4.87
C ASN A 305 4.98 -25.26 5.71
N ARG A 306 5.84 -24.57 6.46
CA ARG A 306 5.43 -23.41 7.26
C ARG A 306 5.06 -22.20 6.41
N ILE A 307 5.77 -21.97 5.30
CA ILE A 307 5.41 -20.89 4.36
C ILE A 307 4.10 -21.20 3.63
N VAL A 308 3.88 -22.46 3.24
CA VAL A 308 2.59 -22.89 2.68
C VAL A 308 1.47 -22.70 3.70
N LEU A 309 1.67 -23.12 4.95
CA LEU A 309 0.70 -22.90 6.02
C LEU A 309 0.41 -21.40 6.22
N TYR A 310 1.43 -20.56 6.23
CA TYR A 310 1.28 -19.10 6.30
C TYR A 310 0.39 -18.57 5.16
N ALA A 311 0.67 -18.95 3.92
CA ALA A 311 -0.12 -18.54 2.76
C ALA A 311 -1.58 -19.02 2.86
N LEU A 312 -1.80 -20.27 3.29
CA LEU A 312 -3.14 -20.84 3.48
C LEU A 312 -3.93 -20.12 4.58
N LEU A 313 -3.28 -19.80 5.70
CA LEU A 313 -3.91 -19.04 6.79
C LEU A 313 -4.28 -17.62 6.33
N LEU A 314 -3.43 -16.97 5.53
CA LEU A 314 -3.77 -15.67 4.93
C LEU A 314 -4.95 -15.78 3.95
N VAL A 315 -4.97 -16.79 3.07
CA VAL A 315 -6.10 -17.03 2.17
C VAL A 315 -7.38 -17.24 2.97
N MET A 316 -7.36 -18.11 3.98
CA MET A 316 -8.51 -18.36 4.85
C MET A 316 -8.99 -17.07 5.53
N LEU A 317 -8.08 -16.27 6.08
CA LEU A 317 -8.40 -14.98 6.68
C LEU A 317 -9.04 -14.02 5.67
N PHE A 318 -8.48 -13.90 4.46
CA PHE A 318 -8.97 -12.97 3.45
C PHE A 318 -10.31 -13.40 2.85
N VAL A 319 -10.51 -14.70 2.64
CA VAL A 319 -11.82 -15.27 2.28
C VAL A 319 -12.83 -14.96 3.37
N LEU A 320 -12.49 -15.20 4.64
CA LEU A 320 -13.38 -14.92 5.76
C LEU A 320 -13.73 -13.43 5.83
N LEU A 321 -12.76 -12.53 5.70
CA LEU A 321 -12.98 -11.07 5.70
C LEU A 321 -13.83 -10.60 4.53
N ARG A 322 -13.64 -11.17 3.33
CA ARG A 322 -14.48 -10.87 2.18
C ARG A 322 -15.90 -11.38 2.37
N TRP A 323 -16.03 -12.62 2.86
CA TRP A 323 -17.32 -13.22 3.13
C TRP A 323 -18.06 -12.43 4.21
N THR A 324 -17.46 -12.15 5.35
CA THR A 324 -18.08 -11.33 6.40
C THR A 324 -18.40 -9.93 5.89
N GLY A 325 -17.52 -9.30 5.12
CA GLY A 325 -17.81 -8.00 4.53
C GLY A 325 -19.00 -8.00 3.56
N SER A 326 -19.28 -9.13 2.89
CA SER A 326 -20.50 -9.26 2.09
C SER A 326 -21.78 -9.42 2.93
N GLN A 327 -21.65 -9.83 4.19
CA GLN A 327 -22.77 -9.97 5.14
C GLN A 327 -22.99 -8.69 5.96
N PHE A 328 -21.94 -7.91 6.20
CA PHE A 328 -21.94 -6.70 7.00
C PHE A 328 -21.55 -5.50 6.13
N GLY A 329 -22.55 -4.81 5.58
CA GLY A 329 -22.36 -3.48 5.01
C GLY A 329 -22.24 -2.44 6.12
N THR A 330 -21.53 -1.34 5.86
CA THR A 330 -21.68 -0.13 6.66
C THR A 330 -22.74 0.78 6.01
N GLY A 331 -23.13 1.87 6.68
CA GLY A 331 -24.09 2.83 6.11
C GLY A 331 -23.50 3.68 4.97
N SER A 332 -22.18 3.67 4.82
CA SER A 332 -21.41 4.36 3.77
C SER A 332 -20.79 3.41 2.74
N ASP A 333 -19.93 3.94 1.87
CA ASP A 333 -19.13 3.15 0.92
C ASP A 333 -17.96 2.40 1.57
N LEU A 334 -17.73 2.60 2.87
CA LEU A 334 -16.72 1.92 3.65
C LEU A 334 -16.98 0.42 3.74
N GLN A 335 -15.99 -0.41 3.41
CA GLN A 335 -16.15 -1.84 3.47
C GLN A 335 -15.67 -2.40 4.82
N PHE A 336 -16.39 -3.38 5.37
CA PHE A 336 -16.01 -4.01 6.65
C PHE A 336 -14.55 -4.50 6.69
N HIS A 337 -14.07 -5.10 5.59
CA HIS A 337 -12.70 -5.59 5.52
C HIS A 337 -11.66 -4.45 5.56
N GLU A 338 -11.99 -3.27 5.03
CA GLU A 338 -11.13 -2.09 5.13
C GLU A 338 -11.02 -1.64 6.59
N VAL A 339 -12.15 -1.57 7.30
CA VAL A 339 -12.18 -1.24 8.74
C VAL A 339 -11.27 -2.17 9.53
N VAL A 340 -11.42 -3.48 9.33
CA VAL A 340 -10.61 -4.48 10.04
C VAL A 340 -9.13 -4.36 9.70
N LEU A 341 -8.76 -4.29 8.41
CA LEU A 341 -7.37 -4.30 7.97
C LEU A 341 -6.63 -3.01 8.36
N VAL A 342 -7.27 -1.85 8.20
CA VAL A 342 -6.70 -0.55 8.59
C VAL A 342 -6.52 -0.48 10.11
N THR A 343 -7.54 -0.90 10.87
CA THR A 343 -7.48 -0.91 12.35
C THR A 343 -6.41 -1.87 12.86
N ALA A 344 -6.33 -3.09 12.31
CA ALA A 344 -5.31 -4.07 12.67
C ALA A 344 -3.89 -3.54 12.38
N SER A 345 -3.71 -2.80 11.28
CA SER A 345 -2.44 -2.18 10.93
C SER A 345 -2.06 -1.07 11.92
N ALA A 346 -3.01 -0.24 12.35
CA ALA A 346 -2.78 0.77 13.39
C ALA A 346 -2.34 0.14 14.72
N PHE A 347 -3.04 -0.90 15.18
CA PHE A 347 -2.66 -1.63 16.39
C PHE A 347 -1.27 -2.25 16.28
N TYR A 348 -0.96 -2.89 15.15
CA TYR A 348 0.37 -3.45 14.90
C TYR A 348 1.47 -2.40 15.04
N VAL A 349 1.29 -1.23 14.41
CA VAL A 349 2.26 -0.13 14.47
C VAL A 349 2.41 0.40 15.89
N LEU A 350 1.31 0.62 16.62
CA LEU A 350 1.36 1.10 18.00
C LEU A 350 2.09 0.12 18.92
N ILE A 351 1.79 -1.18 18.83
CA ILE A 351 2.43 -2.23 19.65
C ILE A 351 3.92 -2.31 19.34
N THR A 352 4.30 -2.33 18.06
CA THR A 352 5.71 -2.47 17.66
C THR A 352 6.54 -1.22 17.98
N SER A 353 5.96 -0.03 17.86
CA SER A 353 6.58 1.22 18.29
C SER A 353 6.79 1.26 19.80
N ALA A 354 5.76 0.92 20.59
CA ALA A 354 5.86 0.86 22.05
C ALA A 354 6.96 -0.13 22.49
N ALA A 355 6.98 -1.35 21.93
CA ALA A 355 8.01 -2.34 22.24
C ALA A 355 9.43 -1.88 21.85
N SER A 356 9.56 -1.04 20.84
CA SER A 356 10.86 -0.49 20.42
C SER A 356 11.35 0.60 21.38
N VAL A 357 10.46 1.47 21.85
CA VAL A 357 10.76 2.48 22.88
C VAL A 357 11.12 1.80 24.20
N THR A 358 10.34 0.80 24.65
CA THR A 358 10.63 0.07 25.88
C THR A 358 12.00 -0.61 25.84
N ARG A 359 12.36 -1.28 24.73
CA ARG A 359 13.68 -1.90 24.56
C ARG A 359 14.80 -0.86 24.59
N TYR A 360 14.61 0.30 23.98
CA TYR A 360 15.59 1.38 24.01
C TYR A 360 15.81 1.90 25.43
N LEU A 361 14.74 2.09 26.20
CA LEU A 361 14.82 2.55 27.60
C LEU A 361 15.49 1.51 28.50
N ILE A 362 15.11 0.23 28.41
CA ILE A 362 15.70 -0.85 29.21
C ILE A 362 17.21 -0.95 28.95
N ASN A 363 17.64 -0.89 27.69
CA ASN A 363 19.07 -0.98 27.33
C ASN A 363 19.90 0.25 27.74
N ARG A 364 19.26 1.33 28.21
CA ARG A 364 19.92 2.54 28.71
C ARG A 364 19.84 2.70 30.23
N LEU A 365 19.16 1.79 30.93
CA LEU A 365 19.22 1.77 32.39
C LEU A 365 20.60 1.27 32.81
N PRO A 366 21.29 1.97 33.73
CA PRO A 366 22.65 1.66 34.17
C PRO A 366 22.76 0.35 34.96
#